data_AF-A0A7C3B6G1-F1
#
_entry.id   AF-A0A7C3B6G1-F1
#
_cell.length_a   1.000
_cell.length_b   1.000
_cell.length_c   1.000
_cell.angle_alpha   90.00
_cell.angle_beta   90.00
_cell.angle_gamma   90.00
#
_symmetry.space_group_name_H-M   'P 1'
#
loop_
_entity.id
_entity.type
_entity.pdbx_description
1 polymer ?
#
loop_
_entity_poly.entity_id
_entity_poly.type
_entity_poly.pdbx_seq_one_letter_code
_entity_poly.pdbx_strand_id
1 'polypeptide(L)'
;MSWKTEPADGEETWEDIERELGALRERLRHSWTWYQRRREALIGRPDARVDLRRLETLWQRALAGFLAEIEALNRRIDAHNRALTSQGDPWPRLDLTSELSRLGIGESEPGAVGERLETPSPVPPISEESPAEVALHRIITLREKIPHTPRWEQARKRALWRYLARVQSQRREDPS
;
A
#
# COMPACT_ATOMS: atom_id res chain seq x y z
N MET A 1 -31.81 -43.84 -9.05
CA MET A 1 -30.83 -43.85 -7.94
C MET A 1 -29.68 -42.94 -8.36
N SER A 2 -29.67 -41.70 -7.88
CA SER A 2 -28.56 -40.76 -8.10
C SER A 2 -27.48 -41.03 -7.07
N TRP A 3 -26.33 -41.51 -7.51
CA TRP A 3 -25.13 -41.58 -6.70
C TRP A 3 -24.61 -40.14 -6.55
N LYS A 4 -24.81 -39.54 -5.38
CA LYS A 4 -24.06 -38.35 -4.98
C LYS A 4 -22.64 -38.84 -4.69
N THR A 5 -21.74 -38.65 -5.63
CA THR A 5 -20.31 -38.79 -5.38
C THR A 5 -19.95 -37.74 -4.33
N GLU A 6 -19.68 -38.17 -3.10
CA GLU A 6 -19.03 -37.30 -2.13
C GLU A 6 -17.65 -36.94 -2.69
N PRO A 7 -17.27 -35.65 -2.71
CA PRO A 7 -15.92 -35.26 -3.11
C PRO A 7 -14.92 -35.95 -2.19
N ALA A 8 -13.83 -36.46 -2.75
CA ALA A 8 -12.79 -37.11 -1.98
C ALA A 8 -12.25 -36.13 -0.92
N ASP A 9 -11.97 -36.64 0.29
CA ASP A 9 -11.38 -35.86 1.38
C ASP A 9 -10.16 -35.05 0.88
N GLY A 10 -10.33 -33.73 0.78
CA GLY A 10 -9.28 -32.79 0.33
C GLY A 10 -9.48 -32.17 -1.06
N GLU A 11 -10.59 -32.42 -1.75
CA GLU A 11 -10.91 -31.73 -3.00
C GLU A 11 -11.37 -30.31 -2.71
N GLU A 12 -10.55 -29.33 -3.11
CA GLU A 12 -10.88 -27.90 -3.01
C GLU A 12 -12.16 -27.61 -3.78
N THR A 13 -13.11 -26.94 -3.14
CA THR A 13 -14.41 -26.60 -3.74
C THR A 13 -14.50 -25.12 -4.08
N TRP A 14 -15.48 -24.75 -4.91
CA TRP A 14 -15.81 -23.35 -5.16
C TRP A 14 -16.16 -22.60 -3.87
N GLU A 15 -16.82 -23.27 -2.91
CA GLU A 15 -17.16 -22.68 -1.61
C GLU A 15 -15.90 -22.30 -0.80
N ASP A 16 -14.80 -23.04 -0.96
CA ASP A 16 -13.53 -22.71 -0.30
C ASP A 16 -12.90 -21.46 -0.91
N ILE A 17 -12.93 -21.34 -2.25
CA ILE A 17 -12.50 -20.13 -2.97
C ILE A 17 -13.35 -18.93 -2.56
N GLU A 18 -14.68 -19.08 -2.48
CA GLU A 18 -15.58 -18.00 -2.06
C GLU A 18 -15.33 -17.58 -0.60
N ARG A 19 -15.07 -18.54 0.30
CA ARG A 19 -14.76 -18.27 1.70
C ARG A 19 -13.46 -17.48 1.83
N GLU A 20 -12.42 -17.88 1.11
CA GLU A 20 -11.13 -17.20 1.09
C GLU A 20 -11.24 -15.80 0.48
N LEU A 21 -11.96 -15.66 -0.64
CA LEU A 21 -12.27 -14.37 -1.26
C LEU A 21 -13.05 -13.46 -0.31
N GLY A 22 -14.01 -14.00 0.45
CA GLY A 22 -14.73 -13.27 1.50
C GLY A 22 -13.79 -12.72 2.58
N ALA A 23 -12.84 -13.53 3.05
CA ALA A 23 -11.84 -13.08 4.02
C ALA A 23 -10.90 -12.02 3.44
N LEU A 24 -10.48 -12.16 2.18
CA LEU A 24 -9.66 -11.16 1.47
C LEU A 24 -10.39 -9.82 1.34
N ARG A 25 -11.65 -9.85 0.90
CA ARG A 25 -12.53 -8.68 0.81
C ARG A 25 -12.66 -7.97 2.15
N GLU A 26 -12.86 -8.73 3.23
CA GLU A 26 -13.01 -8.16 4.57
C GLU A 26 -11.72 -7.47 5.06
N ARG A 27 -10.56 -8.09 4.81
CA ARG A 27 -9.25 -7.49 5.10
C ARG A 27 -9.06 -6.17 4.35
N LEU A 28 -9.33 -6.16 3.04
CA LEU A 28 -9.17 -4.95 2.23
C LEU A 28 -10.14 -3.85 2.65
N ARG A 29 -11.40 -4.20 2.97
CA ARG A 29 -12.41 -3.26 3.48
C ARG A 29 -11.96 -2.57 4.77
N HIS A 30 -11.39 -3.34 5.70
CA HIS A 30 -10.82 -2.80 6.93
C HIS A 30 -9.68 -1.83 6.64
N SER A 31 -8.73 -2.21 5.77
CA SER A 31 -7.63 -1.33 5.35
C SER A 31 -8.13 -0.05 4.68
N TRP A 32 -9.16 -0.14 3.84
CA TRP A 32 -9.78 1.01 3.17
C TRP A 32 -10.44 1.98 4.14
N THR A 33 -11.23 1.46 5.09
CA THR A 33 -11.91 2.28 6.10
C THR A 33 -10.89 3.00 7.00
N TRP A 34 -9.83 2.31 7.39
CA TRP A 34 -8.73 2.91 8.13
C TRP A 34 -8.02 4.01 7.33
N TYR A 35 -7.72 3.74 6.06
CA TYR A 35 -7.08 4.70 5.15
C TYR A 35 -7.93 5.98 5.02
N GLN A 36 -9.23 5.85 4.76
CA GLN A 36 -10.14 6.99 4.60
C GLN A 36 -10.18 7.87 5.86
N ARG A 37 -10.43 7.26 7.03
CA ARG A 37 -10.45 7.99 8.31
C ARG A 37 -9.13 8.71 8.58
N ARG A 38 -8.01 8.07 8.26
CA ARG A 38 -6.69 8.68 8.48
C ARG A 38 -6.40 9.80 7.49
N ARG A 39 -6.83 9.65 6.24
CA ARG A 39 -6.70 10.65 5.19
C ARG A 39 -7.52 11.89 5.54
N GLU A 40 -8.77 11.72 5.94
CA GLU A 40 -9.65 12.81 6.42
C GLU A 40 -9.05 13.58 7.59
N ALA A 41 -8.40 12.89 8.54
CA ALA A 41 -7.77 13.55 9.69
C ALA A 41 -6.53 14.39 9.32
N LEU A 42 -5.89 14.09 8.18
CA LEU A 42 -4.67 14.74 7.70
C LEU A 42 -4.95 15.78 6.60
N ILE A 43 -6.06 15.65 5.87
CA ILE A 43 -6.42 16.59 4.80
C ILE A 43 -6.67 17.98 5.40
N GLY A 44 -6.10 19.01 4.78
CA GLY A 44 -6.18 20.40 5.29
C GLY A 44 -5.10 20.79 6.30
N ARG A 45 -4.24 19.86 6.73
CA ARG A 45 -3.06 20.19 7.55
C ARG A 45 -1.83 20.48 6.65
N PRO A 46 -1.26 21.70 6.68
CA PRO A 46 -0.18 22.07 5.77
C PRO A 46 1.13 21.31 6.03
N ASP A 47 1.34 20.84 7.27
CA ASP A 47 2.50 20.06 7.72
C ASP A 47 2.36 18.54 7.48
N ALA A 48 1.18 18.05 7.13
CA ALA A 48 0.89 16.62 7.00
C ALA A 48 1.27 16.00 5.64
N ARG A 49 1.96 16.73 4.75
CA ARG A 49 2.29 16.26 3.38
C ARG A 49 3.07 14.94 3.38
N VAL A 50 4.03 14.79 4.29
CA VAL A 50 4.85 13.56 4.39
C VAL A 50 4.02 12.38 4.90
N ASP A 51 3.14 12.62 5.88
CA ASP A 51 2.28 11.58 6.43
C ASP A 51 1.21 11.13 5.42
N LEU A 52 0.67 12.05 4.62
CA LEU A 52 -0.24 11.72 3.51
C LEU A 52 0.45 10.83 2.47
N ARG A 53 1.69 11.13 2.08
CA ARG A 53 2.46 10.28 1.15
C ARG A 53 2.73 8.88 1.72
N ARG A 54 3.06 8.79 3.01
CA ARG A 54 3.24 7.49 3.69
C ARG A 54 1.94 6.71 3.75
N LEU A 55 0.84 7.38 4.09
CA LEU A 55 -0.48 6.79 4.14
C LEU A 55 -0.88 6.23 2.76
N GLU A 56 -0.65 6.99 1.69
CA GLU A 56 -0.89 6.53 0.31
C GLU A 56 -0.03 5.30 -0.02
N THR A 57 1.25 5.33 0.33
CA THR A 57 2.16 4.18 0.11
C THR A 57 1.66 2.92 0.84
N LEU A 58 1.15 3.06 2.06
CA LEU A 58 0.58 1.93 2.81
C LEU A 58 -0.69 1.39 2.16
N TRP A 59 -1.54 2.28 1.66
CA TRP A 59 -2.74 1.89 0.91
C TRP A 59 -2.40 1.14 -0.37
N GLN A 60 -1.47 1.66 -1.18
CA GLN A 60 -1.01 1.00 -2.40
C GLN A 60 -0.41 -0.40 -2.12
N ARG A 61 0.28 -0.58 -1.00
CA ARG A 61 0.77 -1.91 -0.57
C ARG A 61 -0.36 -2.87 -0.22
N ALA A 62 -1.39 -2.40 0.48
CA ALA A 62 -2.55 -3.22 0.80
C ALA A 62 -3.29 -3.67 -0.49
N LEU A 63 -3.45 -2.74 -1.44
CA LEU A 63 -4.06 -3.01 -2.73
C LEU A 63 -3.24 -4.01 -3.56
N ALA A 64 -1.92 -3.82 -3.63
CA ALA A 64 -1.03 -4.75 -4.33
C ALA A 64 -1.04 -6.16 -3.69
N GLY A 65 -1.12 -6.25 -2.36
CA GLY A 65 -1.28 -7.51 -1.66
C GLY A 65 -2.59 -8.22 -2.02
N PHE A 66 -3.70 -7.49 -2.06
CA PHE A 66 -4.99 -8.03 -2.47
C PHE A 66 -4.99 -8.52 -3.93
N LEU A 67 -4.37 -7.77 -4.84
CA LEU A 67 -4.21 -8.20 -6.24
C LEU A 67 -3.42 -9.51 -6.34
N ALA A 68 -2.30 -9.63 -5.63
CA ALA A 68 -1.49 -10.85 -5.65
C ALA A 68 -2.27 -12.09 -5.15
N GLU A 69 -3.14 -11.90 -4.16
CA GLU A 69 -4.01 -12.96 -3.62
C GLU A 69 -5.11 -13.33 -4.63
N ILE A 70 -5.74 -12.36 -5.30
CA ILE A 70 -6.68 -12.62 -6.41
C ILE A 70 -6.00 -13.40 -7.53
N GLU A 71 -4.78 -13.03 -7.92
CA GLU A 71 -4.01 -13.77 -8.92
C GLU A 71 -3.71 -15.21 -8.47
N ALA A 72 -3.44 -15.42 -7.18
CA ALA A 72 -3.25 -16.75 -6.62
C ALA A 72 -4.53 -17.61 -6.70
N LEU A 73 -5.69 -17.03 -6.36
CA LEU A 73 -6.99 -17.69 -6.53
C LEU A 73 -7.29 -18.01 -8.00
N ASN A 74 -7.02 -17.06 -8.91
CA ASN A 74 -7.20 -17.27 -10.34
C ASN A 74 -6.31 -18.40 -10.88
N ARG A 75 -5.07 -18.56 -10.37
CA ARG A 75 -4.22 -19.71 -10.74
C ARG A 75 -4.81 -21.05 -10.30
N ARG A 76 -5.48 -21.10 -9.13
CA ARG A 76 -6.20 -22.30 -8.65
C ARG A 76 -7.42 -22.60 -9.50
N ILE A 77 -8.23 -21.58 -9.79
CA ILE A 77 -9.37 -21.67 -10.72
C ILE A 77 -8.91 -22.19 -12.10
N ASP A 78 -7.80 -21.67 -12.63
CA ASP A 78 -7.24 -22.12 -13.90
C ASP A 78 -6.71 -23.56 -13.86
N ALA A 79 -6.20 -24.02 -12.72
CA ALA A 79 -5.78 -25.41 -12.55
C ALA A 79 -7.01 -26.34 -12.53
N HIS A 80 -8.06 -25.97 -11.79
CA HIS A 80 -9.33 -26.71 -11.76
C HIS A 80 -9.98 -26.76 -13.14
N ASN A 81 -10.12 -25.62 -13.81
CA ASN A 81 -10.73 -25.52 -15.13
C ASN A 81 -9.98 -26.28 -16.23
N ARG A 82 -8.67 -26.49 -16.08
CA ARG A 82 -7.89 -27.36 -16.99
C ARG A 82 -8.07 -28.84 -16.70
N ALA A 83 -8.34 -29.21 -15.44
CA ALA A 83 -8.61 -30.59 -15.04
C ALA A 83 -10.04 -31.04 -15.41
N LEU A 84 -10.94 -30.09 -15.67
CA LEU A 84 -12.30 -30.33 -16.16
C LEU A 84 -12.26 -30.96 -17.57
N THR A 85 -12.58 -32.26 -17.65
CA THR A 85 -12.41 -33.04 -18.88
C THR A 85 -13.57 -32.95 -19.86
N SER A 86 -14.82 -32.66 -19.45
CA SER A 86 -15.93 -32.36 -20.40
C SER A 86 -17.34 -32.13 -19.80
N GLN A 87 -17.59 -32.38 -18.51
CA GLN A 87 -18.97 -32.39 -17.96
C GLN A 87 -19.26 -31.40 -16.82
N GLY A 88 -18.34 -30.50 -16.49
CA GLY A 88 -18.58 -29.48 -15.46
C GLY A 88 -18.48 -28.06 -16.02
N ASP A 89 -19.26 -27.17 -15.43
CA ASP A 89 -19.15 -25.74 -15.72
C ASP A 89 -17.83 -25.21 -15.13
N PRO A 90 -17.03 -24.46 -15.91
CA PRO A 90 -15.80 -23.88 -15.41
C PRO A 90 -16.11 -22.85 -14.32
N TRP A 91 -15.26 -22.81 -13.29
CA TRP A 91 -15.34 -21.77 -12.28
C TRP A 91 -15.02 -20.40 -12.87
N PRO A 92 -15.72 -19.33 -12.46
CA PRO A 92 -15.53 -18.01 -13.01
C PRO A 92 -14.18 -17.43 -12.55
N ARG A 93 -13.49 -16.73 -13.46
CA ARG A 93 -12.31 -15.94 -13.09
C ARG A 93 -12.72 -14.71 -12.28
N LEU A 94 -11.87 -14.34 -11.33
CA LEU A 94 -12.02 -13.16 -10.50
C LEU A 94 -11.38 -11.94 -11.19
N ASP A 95 -12.13 -10.84 -11.28
CA ASP A 95 -11.66 -9.57 -11.87
C ASP A 95 -11.47 -8.51 -10.78
N LEU A 96 -10.27 -7.91 -10.73
CA LEU A 96 -9.92 -6.92 -9.69
C LEU A 96 -10.89 -5.74 -9.69
N THR A 97 -11.26 -5.21 -10.85
CA THR A 97 -12.13 -4.03 -10.94
C THR A 97 -13.48 -4.32 -10.31
N SER A 98 -14.08 -5.46 -10.68
CA SER A 98 -15.34 -5.94 -10.12
C SER A 98 -15.26 -6.14 -8.61
N GLU A 99 -14.15 -6.69 -8.11
CA GLU A 99 -13.92 -6.89 -6.68
C GLU A 99 -13.82 -5.57 -5.91
N LEU A 100 -13.11 -4.59 -6.46
CA LEU A 100 -12.98 -3.27 -5.87
C LEU A 100 -14.32 -2.52 -5.89
N SER A 101 -15.08 -2.59 -6.99
CA SER A 101 -16.43 -2.00 -7.07
C SER A 101 -17.39 -2.59 -6.04
N ARG A 102 -17.36 -3.92 -5.81
CA ARG A 102 -18.16 -4.58 -4.77
C ARG A 102 -17.84 -4.07 -3.36
N LEU A 103 -16.61 -3.64 -3.13
CA LEU A 103 -16.15 -3.08 -1.87
C LEU A 103 -16.44 -1.58 -1.73
N GLY A 104 -17.04 -0.94 -2.75
CA GLY A 104 -17.20 0.51 -2.81
C GLY A 104 -15.86 1.25 -2.95
N ILE A 105 -14.84 0.56 -3.45
CA ILE A 105 -13.50 1.08 -3.71
C ILE A 105 -13.44 1.34 -5.22
N GLY A 106 -13.93 2.50 -5.67
CA GLY A 106 -13.98 2.82 -7.10
C GLY A 106 -14.38 4.26 -7.38
N GLU A 107 -13.54 4.93 -8.17
CA GLU A 107 -13.62 6.29 -8.73
C GLU A 107 -14.19 7.39 -7.83
N SER A 108 -13.48 7.72 -6.75
CA SER A 108 -13.31 9.14 -6.46
C SER A 108 -12.26 9.66 -7.43
N GLU A 109 -12.68 10.38 -8.47
CA GLU A 109 -11.75 11.10 -9.33
C GLU A 109 -10.71 11.83 -8.47
N PRO A 110 -9.41 11.76 -8.81
CA PRO A 110 -8.42 12.63 -8.20
C PRO A 110 -8.67 14.06 -8.69
N GLY A 111 -9.61 14.75 -8.07
CA GLY A 111 -9.78 16.19 -8.18
C GLY A 111 -10.38 16.69 -9.50
N ALA A 112 -11.71 16.69 -9.57
CA ALA A 112 -12.42 17.83 -10.15
C ALA A 112 -12.33 19.04 -9.20
N VAL A 113 -11.11 19.52 -8.95
CA VAL A 113 -10.89 20.93 -8.62
C VAL A 113 -10.52 21.54 -9.95
N GLY A 114 -11.50 22.19 -10.58
CA GLY A 114 -11.26 22.93 -11.80
C GLY A 114 -10.18 23.97 -11.58
N GLU A 115 -9.06 23.83 -12.24
CA GLU A 115 -8.29 24.97 -12.69
C GLU A 115 -7.85 24.68 -14.11
N ARG A 116 -8.26 25.59 -14.99
CA ARG A 116 -7.96 25.58 -16.42
C ARG A 116 -6.46 25.39 -16.59
N LEU A 117 -6.10 24.54 -17.55
CA LEU A 117 -4.77 24.48 -18.13
C LEU A 117 -4.45 25.85 -18.76
N GLU A 118 -4.01 26.80 -17.93
CA GLU A 118 -3.17 27.89 -18.39
C GLU A 118 -1.74 27.36 -18.48
N THR A 119 -1.22 27.41 -19.69
CA THR A 119 0.16 27.29 -20.15
C THR A 119 1.22 27.15 -19.03
N PRO A 120 2.01 26.06 -18.99
CA PRO A 120 3.05 25.90 -17.99
C PRO A 120 4.12 27.00 -18.13
N SER A 121 4.17 27.88 -17.14
CA SER A 121 5.34 28.72 -16.88
C SER A 121 6.52 27.82 -16.53
N PRO A 122 7.75 28.10 -17.00
CA PRO A 122 8.90 27.23 -16.78
C PRO A 122 9.20 27.09 -15.28
N VAL A 123 9.23 25.83 -14.84
CA VAL A 123 9.60 25.40 -13.48
C VAL A 123 11.03 25.87 -13.19
N PRO A 124 11.30 26.62 -12.10
CA PRO A 124 12.66 26.92 -11.68
C PRO A 124 13.37 25.61 -11.29
N PRO A 125 14.68 25.48 -11.57
CA PRO A 125 15.41 24.24 -11.33
C PRO A 125 15.28 23.79 -9.87
N ILE A 126 15.01 22.50 -9.70
CA ILE A 126 14.99 21.78 -8.42
C ILE A 126 16.33 22.06 -7.73
N SER A 127 16.32 22.77 -6.61
CA SER A 127 17.50 22.87 -5.76
C SER A 127 17.92 21.45 -5.36
N GLU A 128 19.18 21.12 -5.64
CA GLU A 128 19.80 19.87 -5.25
C GLU A 128 19.60 19.66 -3.74
N GLU A 129 18.83 18.64 -3.35
CA GLU A 129 18.69 18.26 -1.94
C GLU A 129 20.09 18.08 -1.35
N SER A 130 20.40 18.82 -0.30
CA SER A 130 21.75 18.75 0.27
C SER A 130 21.99 17.33 0.80
N PRO A 131 23.21 16.78 0.72
CA PRO A 131 23.53 15.47 1.29
C PRO A 131 23.16 15.34 2.77
N ALA A 132 23.06 16.47 3.49
CA ALA A 132 22.63 16.55 4.88
C ALA A 132 21.12 16.25 5.05
N GLU A 133 20.26 16.74 4.15
CA GLU A 133 18.83 16.47 4.17
C GLU A 133 18.51 15.01 3.81
N VAL A 134 19.21 14.45 2.82
CA VAL A 134 19.13 13.03 2.48
C VAL A 134 19.59 12.15 3.65
N ALA A 135 20.66 12.54 4.35
CA ALA A 135 21.14 11.83 5.52
C ALA A 135 20.14 11.89 6.69
N LEU A 136 19.54 13.05 6.95
CA LEU A 136 18.50 13.22 7.97
C LEU A 136 17.26 12.38 7.64
N HIS A 137 16.83 12.41 6.37
CA HIS A 137 15.71 11.60 5.88
C HIS A 137 15.99 10.10 6.04
N ARG A 138 17.21 9.62 5.76
CA ARG A 138 17.62 8.22 5.99
C ARG A 138 17.64 7.84 7.48
N ILE A 139 18.12 8.72 8.36
CA ILE A 139 18.11 8.48 9.82
C ILE A 139 16.68 8.41 10.36
N ILE A 140 15.77 9.21 9.83
CA ILE A 140 14.35 9.22 10.21
C ILE A 140 13.61 7.99 9.66
N THR A 141 13.90 7.56 8.43
CA THR A 141 13.22 6.43 7.76
C THR A 141 13.76 5.06 8.17
N LEU A 142 14.95 4.96 8.76
CA LEU A 142 15.45 3.73 9.42
C LEU A 142 14.58 3.26 10.61
N ARG A 143 13.61 4.09 11.05
CA ARG A 143 12.68 3.83 12.15
C ARG A 143 11.67 2.71 11.86
N GLU A 144 11.47 2.31 10.60
CA GLU A 144 10.39 1.40 10.20
C GLU A 144 10.80 -0.08 10.01
N LYS A 145 12.10 -0.42 10.01
CA LYS A 145 12.56 -1.77 9.65
C LYS A 145 13.36 -2.54 10.71
N ILE A 146 13.63 -1.95 11.87
CA ILE A 146 14.48 -2.58 12.90
C ILE A 146 13.72 -2.65 14.23
N PRO A 147 13.69 -3.80 14.93
CA PRO A 147 13.06 -3.88 16.25
C PRO A 147 13.69 -2.86 17.21
N HIS A 148 12.83 -2.13 17.93
CA HIS A 148 13.20 -1.10 18.89
C HIS A 148 13.92 -1.72 20.10
N THR A 149 15.22 -2.00 19.94
CA THR A 149 16.08 -2.42 21.05
C THR A 149 16.74 -1.20 21.70
N PRO A 150 17.06 -1.23 23.01
CA PRO A 150 17.77 -0.15 23.69
C PRO A 150 19.09 0.27 23.01
N ARG A 151 19.79 -0.71 22.41
CA ARG A 151 21.04 -0.49 21.67
C ARG A 151 20.82 0.31 20.38
N TRP A 152 19.71 0.07 19.68
CA TRP A 152 19.34 0.83 18.49
C TRP A 152 18.99 2.29 18.83
N GLU A 153 18.27 2.50 19.93
CA GLU A 153 17.89 3.85 20.38
C GLU A 153 19.11 4.69 20.81
N GLN A 154 20.10 4.07 21.45
CA GLN A 154 21.38 4.71 21.73
C GLN A 154 22.15 5.07 20.45
N ALA A 155 22.20 4.17 19.46
CA ALA A 155 22.85 4.44 18.18
C ALA A 155 22.17 5.60 17.42
N ARG A 156 20.83 5.65 17.43
CA ARG A 156 20.04 6.75 16.88
C ARG A 156 20.32 8.09 17.56
N LYS A 157 20.30 8.13 18.89
CA LYS A 157 20.61 9.34 19.66
C LYS A 157 22.01 9.86 19.35
N ARG A 158 23.01 8.97 19.25
CA ARG A 158 24.38 9.34 18.87
C ARG A 158 24.47 9.89 17.44
N ALA A 159 23.78 9.27 16.47
CA ALA A 159 23.75 9.75 15.10
C ALA A 159 23.11 11.14 14.97
N LEU A 160 21.98 11.35 15.66
CA LEU A 160 21.29 12.64 15.71
C LEU A 160 22.18 13.73 16.35
N TRP A 161 22.85 13.41 17.45
CA TRP A 161 23.79 14.33 18.09
C TRP A 161 24.94 14.76 17.17
N ARG A 162 25.54 13.82 16.43
CA ARG A 162 26.60 14.13 15.46
C ARG A 162 26.11 15.03 14.33
N TYR A 163 24.89 14.79 13.84
CA TYR A 163 24.28 15.62 12.82
C TYR A 163 24.07 17.06 13.33
N LEU A 164 23.44 17.22 14.50
CA LEU A 164 23.20 18.54 15.09
C LEU A 164 24.49 19.30 15.38
N ALA A 165 25.52 18.60 15.87
CA ALA A 165 26.85 19.20 16.08
C ALA A 165 27.47 19.70 14.77
N ARG A 166 27.32 18.95 13.66
CA ARG A 166 27.84 19.34 12.33
C ARG A 166 27.09 20.52 11.73
N VAL A 167 25.77 20.58 11.89
CA VAL A 167 24.96 21.73 11.46
C VAL A 167 25.31 22.98 12.27
N GLN A 168 25.52 22.83 13.58
CA GLN A 168 25.94 23.94 14.44
C GLN A 168 27.35 24.44 14.13
N SER A 169 28.29 23.56 13.77
CA SER A 169 29.63 23.97 13.37
C SER A 169 29.64 24.68 12.02
N GLN A 170 28.87 24.21 11.05
CA GLN A 170 28.73 24.87 9.74
C GLN A 170 28.14 26.28 9.86
N ARG A 171 27.18 26.49 10.77
CA ARG A 171 26.63 27.84 11.05
C ARG A 171 27.61 28.82 11.68
N ARG A 172 28.74 28.35 12.23
CA ARG A 172 29.79 29.23 12.79
C ARG A 172 30.86 29.61 11.76
N GLU A 173 30.92 28.91 10.64
CA GLU A 173 31.93 29.10 9.59
C GLU A 173 31.44 30.04 8.46
N ASP A 174 30.16 30.41 8.44
CA ASP A 174 29.60 31.47 7.59
C ASP A 174 29.35 32.75 8.41
N PRO A 175 30.34 33.64 8.61
CA PRO A 175 30.10 35.00 9.06
C PRO A 175 29.69 35.85 7.85
N SER A 176 28.38 35.92 7.58
CA SER A 176 27.79 37.05 6.85
C SER A 176 27.24 38.08 7.83
#